data_AF-A0A662KM31-F1
#
_entry.id   AF-A0A662KM31-F1
#
_cell.length_a   1.000
_cell.length_b   1.000
_cell.length_c   1.000
_cell.angle_alpha   90.00
_cell.angle_beta   90.00
_cell.angle_gamma   90.00
#
_symmetry.space_group_name_H-M   'P 1'
#
loop_
_entity.id
_entity.type
_entity.pdbx_description
1 polymer ?
#
loop_
_entity_poly.entity_id
_entity_poly.type
_entity_poly.pdbx_seq_one_letter_code
_entity_poly.pdbx_strand_id
1 'polypeptide(L)'
;MPKNIEFEQLRHGTELLKRGFAKMQKGGVIMDVTNAEQAQIAEDAGAVAVMALEKVPADIRASGGVARMADPKKIQEIMDAVTIPVMAKCRIGHIVEAQALEALGVDMIDESEVLTPADPFYHIDKRKFKVPFVCGCRNLGEAVRRIWEGAAMIRTKGEAGTGNVIEAVRHMRIVMGSIEHLSRLGDDDLYILAEEYTQSYAKSAQQIFGREIDGNTPVFGDYLYDDIKEDIFNILKEIRKIKRLPVVNFAAGGIATPA
;
A
#
# COMPACT_ATOMS: atom_id res chain seq x y z
N MET A 1 -20.64 12.03 17.47
CA MET A 1 -21.27 12.15 16.13
C MET A 1 -20.40 11.41 15.13
N PRO A 2 -20.93 10.42 14.39
CA PRO A 2 -20.18 9.86 13.27
C PRO A 2 -20.01 10.97 12.24
N LYS A 3 -18.77 11.26 11.83
CA LYS A 3 -18.50 12.24 10.77
C LYS A 3 -19.20 11.74 9.51
N ASN A 4 -20.25 12.45 9.06
CA ASN A 4 -20.84 12.23 7.74
C ASN A 4 -19.73 12.39 6.71
N ILE A 5 -19.47 11.33 5.96
CA ILE A 5 -18.54 11.34 4.83
C ILE A 5 -19.40 11.64 3.59
N GLU A 6 -19.12 12.76 2.92
CA GLU A 6 -19.78 13.11 1.66
C GLU A 6 -19.26 12.20 0.55
N PHE A 7 -20.01 11.12 0.29
CA PHE A 7 -19.71 10.15 -0.78
C PHE A 7 -19.70 10.78 -2.18
N GLU A 8 -20.33 11.96 -2.33
CA GLU A 8 -20.44 12.71 -3.58
C GLU A 8 -19.09 13.27 -4.09
N GLN A 9 -18.04 13.29 -3.27
CA GLN A 9 -16.71 13.81 -3.65
C GLN A 9 -15.74 12.74 -4.22
N LEU A 10 -16.12 11.46 -4.26
CA LEU A 10 -15.25 10.38 -4.76
C LEU A 10 -15.48 10.16 -6.25
N ARG A 11 -14.48 10.50 -7.07
CA ARG A 11 -14.63 10.75 -8.51
C ARG A 11 -14.88 9.54 -9.41
N HIS A 12 -14.76 8.29 -8.95
CA HIS A 12 -15.09 7.10 -9.76
C HIS A 12 -15.65 5.95 -8.92
N GLY A 13 -16.70 5.27 -9.42
CA GLY A 13 -17.38 4.19 -8.70
C GLY A 13 -16.47 3.03 -8.30
N THR A 14 -15.47 2.69 -9.14
CA THR A 14 -14.47 1.64 -8.85
C THR A 14 -13.56 2.00 -7.69
N GLU A 15 -13.10 3.25 -7.61
CA GLU A 15 -12.25 3.72 -6.51
C GLU A 15 -13.03 3.80 -5.19
N LEU A 16 -14.26 4.28 -5.24
CA LEU A 16 -15.16 4.31 -4.09
C LEU A 16 -15.36 2.89 -3.52
N LEU A 17 -15.61 1.90 -4.36
CA LEU A 17 -15.79 0.51 -3.94
C LEU A 17 -14.51 -0.06 -3.30
N LYS A 18 -13.35 0.15 -3.92
CA LYS A 18 -12.05 -0.29 -3.38
C LYS A 18 -11.77 0.32 -2.00
N ARG A 19 -11.96 1.64 -1.86
CA ARG A 19 -11.79 2.34 -0.57
C ARG A 19 -12.88 1.96 0.44
N GLY A 20 -14.07 1.61 -0.04
CA GLY A 20 -15.18 1.09 0.77
C GLY A 20 -14.87 -0.26 1.38
N PHE A 21 -14.35 -1.19 0.58
CA PHE A 21 -13.85 -2.48 1.04
C PHE A 21 -12.81 -2.28 2.14
N ALA A 22 -11.77 -1.46 1.89
CA ALA A 22 -10.71 -1.17 2.87
C ALA A 22 -11.23 -0.65 4.23
N LYS A 23 -12.38 0.04 4.25
CA LYS A 23 -13.00 0.53 5.50
C LYS A 23 -13.63 -0.59 6.33
N MET A 24 -14.01 -1.72 5.72
CA MET A 24 -14.57 -2.87 6.44
C MET A 24 -13.54 -3.52 7.37
N GLN A 25 -12.25 -3.41 7.06
CA GLN A 25 -11.19 -3.94 7.93
C GLN A 25 -10.84 -2.97 9.09
N LYS A 26 -11.31 -1.72 9.04
CA LYS A 26 -10.89 -0.69 10.01
C LYS A 26 -11.24 -1.09 11.45
N GLY A 27 -10.23 -1.04 12.32
CA GLY A 27 -10.38 -1.31 13.76
C GLY A 27 -10.12 -2.76 14.14
N GLY A 28 -9.85 -3.65 13.18
CA GLY A 28 -9.46 -5.02 13.44
C GLY A 28 -7.97 -5.31 13.26
N VAL A 29 -7.62 -6.60 13.33
CA VAL A 29 -6.29 -7.14 13.09
C VAL A 29 -6.30 -7.98 11.81
N ILE A 30 -5.29 -7.79 10.97
CA ILE A 30 -5.04 -8.62 9.78
C ILE A 30 -3.86 -9.53 10.13
N MET A 31 -4.02 -10.85 10.00
CA MET A 31 -3.00 -11.83 10.41
C MET A 31 -2.34 -12.50 9.22
N ASP A 32 -1.01 -12.51 9.19
CA ASP A 32 -0.21 -13.26 8.21
C ASP A 32 -0.35 -14.78 8.48
N VAL A 33 -0.70 -15.58 7.46
CA VAL A 33 -0.92 -17.03 7.56
C VAL A 33 -0.31 -17.78 6.37
N THR A 34 0.19 -19.00 6.60
CA THR A 34 0.91 -19.80 5.58
C THR A 34 0.22 -21.10 5.18
N ASN A 35 -0.88 -21.47 5.86
CA ASN A 35 -1.69 -22.66 5.59
C ASN A 35 -3.13 -22.48 6.12
N ALA A 36 -4.04 -23.42 5.80
CA ALA A 36 -5.43 -23.38 6.25
C ALA A 36 -5.60 -23.41 7.77
N GLU A 37 -4.78 -24.19 8.49
CA GLU A 37 -4.87 -24.29 9.95
C GLU A 37 -4.64 -22.93 10.63
N GLN A 38 -3.61 -22.19 10.21
CA GLN A 38 -3.33 -20.84 10.69
C GLN A 38 -4.44 -19.86 10.31
N ALA A 39 -5.03 -20.01 9.12
CA ALA A 39 -6.16 -19.19 8.69
C ALA A 39 -7.37 -19.37 9.61
N GLN A 40 -7.73 -20.62 9.94
CA GLN A 40 -8.83 -20.90 10.87
C GLN A 40 -8.54 -20.35 12.27
N ILE A 41 -7.31 -20.52 12.79
CA ILE A 41 -6.91 -19.97 14.09
C ILE A 41 -7.05 -18.43 14.09
N ALA A 42 -6.66 -17.77 12.99
CA ALA A 42 -6.78 -16.32 12.88
C ALA A 42 -8.26 -15.86 12.87
N GLU A 43 -9.12 -16.56 12.13
CA GLU A 43 -10.56 -16.29 12.11
C GLU A 43 -11.20 -16.49 13.48
N ASP A 44 -10.92 -17.62 14.14
CA ASP A 44 -11.43 -17.96 15.47
C ASP A 44 -10.97 -16.95 16.54
N ALA A 45 -9.76 -16.39 16.36
CA ALA A 45 -9.22 -15.33 17.21
C ALA A 45 -9.81 -13.94 16.94
N GLY A 46 -10.69 -13.79 15.93
CA GLY A 46 -11.37 -12.54 15.59
C GLY A 46 -10.58 -11.63 14.66
N ALA A 47 -9.67 -12.18 13.83
CA ALA A 47 -9.08 -11.41 12.74
C ALA A 47 -10.16 -10.89 11.79
N VAL A 48 -9.99 -9.67 11.27
CA VAL A 48 -10.93 -9.10 10.29
C VAL A 48 -10.60 -9.49 8.85
N ALA A 49 -9.40 -10.03 8.63
CA ALA A 49 -8.92 -10.60 7.38
C ALA A 49 -7.64 -11.39 7.66
N VAL A 50 -7.28 -12.29 6.74
CA VAL A 50 -5.99 -12.99 6.75
C VAL A 50 -5.14 -12.54 5.57
N MET A 51 -3.83 -12.70 5.69
CA MET A 51 -2.85 -12.34 4.67
C MET A 51 -2.03 -13.59 4.30
N ALA A 52 -2.32 -14.17 3.14
CA ALA A 52 -1.69 -15.36 2.63
C ALA A 52 -0.28 -15.06 2.09
N LEU A 53 0.69 -15.86 2.53
CA LEU A 53 2.07 -15.82 2.06
C LEU A 53 2.76 -17.19 2.26
N GLU A 54 3.83 -17.45 1.51
CA GLU A 54 4.47 -18.77 1.54
C GLU A 54 5.19 -19.06 2.86
N LYS A 55 5.78 -18.02 3.45
CA LYS A 55 6.55 -18.03 4.69
C LYS A 55 6.35 -16.72 5.42
N VAL A 56 6.28 -16.76 6.75
CA VAL A 56 6.19 -15.53 7.55
C VAL A 56 7.48 -14.69 7.42
N PRO A 57 7.43 -13.36 7.64
CA PRO A 57 8.60 -12.50 7.42
C PRO A 57 9.86 -12.91 8.20
N ALA A 58 9.70 -13.47 9.40
CA ALA A 58 10.82 -13.99 10.20
C ALA A 58 11.55 -15.14 9.47
N ASP A 59 10.79 -16.07 8.89
CA ASP A 59 11.32 -17.21 8.14
C ASP A 59 11.95 -16.77 6.81
N ILE A 60 11.35 -15.78 6.12
CA ILE A 60 11.93 -15.19 4.90
C ILE A 60 13.33 -14.65 5.20
N ARG A 61 13.51 -13.94 6.31
CA ARG A 61 14.82 -13.41 6.74
C ARG A 61 15.80 -14.54 7.08
N ALA A 62 15.34 -15.56 7.79
CA ALA A 62 16.19 -16.68 8.19
C ALA A 62 16.64 -17.53 7.00
N SER A 63 15.75 -17.79 6.02
CA SER A 63 16.09 -18.61 4.85
C SER A 63 16.93 -17.87 3.82
N GLY A 64 16.86 -16.54 3.79
CA GLY A 64 17.43 -15.73 2.71
C GLY A 64 16.82 -16.07 1.35
N GLY A 65 17.48 -15.63 0.28
CA GLY A 65 17.07 -15.89 -1.09
C GLY A 65 15.93 -14.97 -1.60
N VAL A 66 15.26 -15.42 -2.66
CA VAL A 66 14.22 -14.66 -3.35
C VAL A 66 12.85 -15.05 -2.81
N ALA A 67 12.16 -14.11 -2.15
CA ALA A 67 10.79 -14.26 -1.70
C ALA A 67 9.81 -13.77 -2.77
N ARG A 68 8.78 -14.56 -3.08
CA ARG A 68 7.82 -14.34 -4.17
C ARG A 68 6.38 -14.45 -3.65
N MET A 69 5.41 -14.25 -4.56
CA MET A 69 4.01 -14.61 -4.32
C MET A 69 3.89 -16.08 -3.90
N ALA A 70 2.97 -16.39 -2.98
CA ALA A 70 2.70 -17.76 -2.57
C ALA A 70 2.15 -18.61 -3.73
N ASP A 71 2.34 -19.93 -3.64
CA ASP A 71 1.73 -20.87 -4.59
C ASP A 71 0.20 -20.66 -4.62
N PRO A 72 -0.41 -20.43 -5.80
CA PRO A 72 -1.86 -20.29 -5.93
C PRO A 72 -2.66 -21.39 -5.24
N LYS A 73 -2.14 -22.63 -5.18
CA LYS A 73 -2.79 -23.73 -4.45
C LYS A 73 -2.89 -23.47 -2.95
N LYS A 74 -1.84 -22.92 -2.34
CA LYS A 74 -1.86 -22.55 -0.91
C LYS A 74 -2.81 -21.39 -0.64
N ILE A 75 -2.85 -20.41 -1.54
CA ILE A 75 -3.76 -19.28 -1.40
C ILE A 75 -5.22 -19.78 -1.50
N GLN A 76 -5.52 -20.65 -2.46
CA GLN A 76 -6.84 -21.27 -2.59
C GLN A 76 -7.22 -22.08 -1.36
N GLU A 77 -6.29 -22.89 -0.83
CA GLU A 77 -6.48 -23.65 0.42
C GLU A 77 -6.87 -22.73 1.59
N ILE A 78 -6.21 -21.57 1.72
CA ILE A 78 -6.53 -20.57 2.75
C ILE A 78 -7.91 -19.94 2.49
N MET A 79 -8.22 -19.59 1.24
CA MET A 79 -9.52 -19.02 0.85
C MET A 79 -10.69 -19.96 1.15
N ASP A 80 -10.50 -21.25 0.90
CA ASP A 80 -11.54 -22.27 1.15
C ASP A 80 -11.72 -22.56 2.64
N ALA A 81 -10.74 -22.22 3.48
CA ALA A 81 -10.73 -22.53 4.91
C ALA A 81 -11.44 -21.49 5.78
N VAL A 82 -11.59 -20.23 5.34
CA VAL A 82 -12.14 -19.14 6.16
C VAL A 82 -13.25 -18.38 5.45
N THR A 83 -14.07 -17.67 6.23
CA THR A 83 -15.15 -16.81 5.73
C THR A 83 -14.79 -15.33 5.72
N ILE A 84 -13.76 -14.93 6.47
CA ILE A 84 -13.21 -13.57 6.47
C ILE A 84 -12.37 -13.31 5.20
N PRO A 85 -12.21 -12.04 4.78
CA PRO A 85 -11.46 -11.70 3.59
C PRO A 85 -10.03 -12.25 3.59
N VAL A 86 -9.58 -12.73 2.42
CA VAL A 86 -8.22 -13.22 2.19
C VAL A 86 -7.46 -12.25 1.31
N MET A 87 -6.38 -11.71 1.88
CA MET A 87 -5.41 -10.90 1.16
C MET A 87 -4.21 -11.73 0.76
N ALA A 88 -3.47 -11.33 -0.27
CA ALA A 88 -2.24 -12.02 -0.66
C ALA A 88 -1.13 -11.04 -1.08
N LYS A 89 0.12 -11.43 -0.84
CA LYS A 89 1.28 -10.59 -1.18
C LYS A 89 1.78 -10.83 -2.61
N CYS A 90 2.10 -9.74 -3.30
CA CYS A 90 2.89 -9.77 -4.54
C CYS A 90 4.17 -8.94 -4.39
N ARG A 91 5.17 -9.21 -5.24
CA ARG A 91 6.41 -8.43 -5.28
C ARG A 91 6.14 -7.01 -5.81
N ILE A 92 6.92 -6.05 -5.32
CA ILE A 92 6.90 -4.67 -5.83
C ILE A 92 7.16 -4.67 -7.34
N GLY A 93 6.24 -4.03 -8.08
CA GLY A 93 6.29 -3.90 -9.54
C GLY A 93 5.94 -5.17 -10.33
N HIS A 94 5.61 -6.29 -9.69
CA HIS A 94 5.35 -7.55 -10.40
C HIS A 94 3.90 -7.67 -10.89
N ILE A 95 3.59 -6.98 -11.99
CA ILE A 95 2.23 -6.89 -12.57
C ILE A 95 1.58 -8.28 -12.78
N VAL A 96 2.34 -9.26 -13.28
CA VAL A 96 1.81 -10.61 -13.58
C VAL A 96 1.45 -11.40 -12.31
N GLU A 97 2.14 -11.14 -11.18
CA GLU A 97 1.78 -11.79 -9.91
C GLU A 97 0.47 -11.21 -9.41
N ALA A 98 0.32 -9.88 -9.48
CA ALA A 98 -0.93 -9.24 -9.10
C ALA A 98 -2.11 -9.65 -10.00
N GLN A 99 -1.89 -9.85 -11.31
CA GLN A 99 -2.92 -10.36 -12.23
C GLN A 99 -3.32 -11.79 -11.87
N ALA A 100 -2.37 -12.64 -11.49
CA ALA A 100 -2.65 -14.00 -11.04
C ALA A 100 -3.49 -13.99 -9.74
N LEU A 101 -3.14 -13.14 -8.78
CA LEU A 101 -3.90 -12.97 -7.53
C LEU A 101 -5.32 -12.43 -7.78
N GLU A 102 -5.46 -11.43 -8.65
CA GLU A 102 -6.77 -10.90 -9.04
C GLU A 102 -7.63 -11.98 -9.71
N ALA A 103 -7.05 -12.78 -10.60
CA ALA A 103 -7.75 -13.87 -11.27
C ALA A 103 -8.12 -15.02 -10.32
N LEU A 104 -7.32 -15.25 -9.28
CA LEU A 104 -7.62 -16.22 -8.23
C LEU A 104 -8.78 -15.76 -7.33
N GLY A 105 -9.05 -14.46 -7.30
CA GLY A 105 -10.18 -13.89 -6.56
C GLY A 105 -9.85 -13.52 -5.11
N VAL A 106 -8.59 -13.19 -4.81
CA VAL A 106 -8.25 -12.63 -3.50
C VAL A 106 -8.95 -11.29 -3.29
N ASP A 107 -9.32 -10.96 -2.05
CA ASP A 107 -10.12 -9.77 -1.76
C ASP A 107 -9.28 -8.47 -1.78
N MET A 108 -7.97 -8.57 -1.54
CA MET A 108 -7.03 -7.46 -1.61
C MET A 108 -5.60 -7.94 -1.85
N ILE A 109 -4.81 -7.17 -2.60
CA ILE A 109 -3.39 -7.46 -2.87
C ILE A 109 -2.49 -6.56 -2.02
N ASP A 110 -1.50 -7.12 -1.34
CA ASP A 110 -0.41 -6.37 -0.69
C ASP A 110 0.82 -6.33 -1.59
N GLU A 111 1.06 -5.17 -2.20
CA GLU A 111 2.31 -4.92 -2.93
C GLU A 111 3.43 -4.67 -1.92
N SER A 112 4.19 -5.73 -1.60
CA SER A 112 4.91 -5.82 -0.34
C SER A 112 6.42 -5.74 -0.50
N GLU A 113 7.04 -4.85 0.28
CA GLU A 113 8.49 -4.74 0.44
C GLU A 113 9.13 -5.90 1.20
N VAL A 114 8.33 -6.78 1.81
CA VAL A 114 8.83 -7.98 2.49
C VAL A 114 9.26 -9.04 1.47
N LEU A 115 8.66 -9.02 0.28
CA LEU A 115 9.06 -9.85 -0.84
C LEU A 115 10.18 -9.16 -1.64
N THR A 116 10.96 -9.95 -2.38
CA THR A 116 12.06 -9.40 -3.19
C THR A 116 11.48 -8.55 -4.33
N PRO A 117 11.81 -7.24 -4.45
CA PRO A 117 11.28 -6.40 -5.52
C PRO A 117 11.54 -6.99 -6.91
N ALA A 118 10.56 -6.89 -7.80
CA ALA A 118 10.68 -7.33 -9.19
C ALA A 118 11.04 -6.18 -10.14
N ASP A 119 10.59 -4.96 -9.83
CA ASP A 119 10.93 -3.74 -10.54
C ASP A 119 11.71 -2.79 -9.60
N PRO A 120 12.91 -2.31 -9.98
CA PRO A 120 13.69 -1.42 -9.15
C PRO A 120 13.27 0.07 -9.25
N PHE A 121 12.40 0.41 -10.20
CA PHE A 121 11.99 1.79 -10.50
C PHE A 121 10.54 2.07 -10.09
N TYR A 122 9.63 1.15 -10.43
CA TYR A 122 8.20 1.41 -10.39
C TYR A 122 7.44 0.41 -9.54
N HIS A 123 6.36 0.89 -8.92
CA HIS A 123 5.33 0.03 -8.34
C HIS A 123 4.27 -0.27 -9.41
N ILE A 124 3.36 -1.19 -9.11
CA ILE A 124 2.26 -1.54 -9.99
C ILE A 124 1.31 -0.34 -10.17
N ASP A 125 0.83 -0.11 -11.39
CA ASP A 125 -0.28 0.82 -11.65
C ASP A 125 -1.61 0.18 -11.22
N LYS A 126 -1.95 0.34 -9.94
CA LYS A 126 -3.07 -0.31 -9.25
C LYS A 126 -4.44 0.21 -9.73
N ARG A 127 -4.46 1.35 -10.43
CA ARG A 127 -5.65 1.88 -11.11
C ARG A 127 -6.15 0.96 -12.21
N LYS A 128 -5.27 0.17 -12.83
CA LYS A 128 -5.59 -0.79 -13.91
C LYS A 128 -6.22 -2.09 -13.42
N PHE A 129 -6.27 -2.32 -12.11
CA PHE A 129 -6.86 -3.52 -11.50
C PHE A 129 -8.28 -3.24 -10.98
N LYS A 130 -9.09 -4.29 -10.82
CA LYS A 130 -10.37 -4.24 -10.12
C LYS A 130 -10.19 -4.52 -8.63
N VAL A 131 -9.34 -5.47 -8.27
CA VAL A 131 -9.01 -5.81 -6.88
C VAL A 131 -8.35 -4.59 -6.19
N PRO A 132 -8.69 -4.28 -4.93
CA PRO A 132 -8.03 -3.23 -4.17
C PRO A 132 -6.61 -3.64 -3.76
N PHE A 133 -5.77 -2.64 -3.52
CA PHE A 133 -4.39 -2.83 -3.07
C PHE A 133 -4.13 -2.16 -1.72
N VAL A 134 -3.32 -2.83 -0.91
CA VAL A 134 -2.63 -2.24 0.24
C VAL A 134 -1.14 -2.08 -0.10
N CYS A 135 -0.54 -0.96 0.30
CA CYS A 135 0.88 -0.71 0.12
C CYS A 135 1.55 -0.21 1.40
N GLY A 136 2.82 -0.56 1.56
CA GLY A 136 3.67 -0.05 2.64
C GLY A 136 4.17 1.38 2.40
N CYS A 137 4.24 2.21 3.44
CA CYS A 137 4.95 3.50 3.43
C CYS A 137 5.85 3.74 4.65
N ARG A 138 7.00 4.40 4.48
CA ARG A 138 7.85 4.87 5.60
C ARG A 138 7.60 6.33 5.99
N ASN A 139 7.08 7.10 5.05
CA ASN A 139 6.86 8.54 5.19
C ASN A 139 5.67 8.96 4.32
N LEU A 140 5.29 10.23 4.43
CA LEU A 140 4.16 10.79 3.71
C LEU A 140 4.35 10.76 2.18
N GLY A 141 5.54 11.04 1.67
CA GLY A 141 5.81 11.01 0.22
C GLY A 141 5.62 9.61 -0.38
N GLU A 142 6.04 8.55 0.32
CA GLU A 142 5.71 7.18 -0.08
C GLU A 142 4.20 6.94 -0.08
N ALA A 143 3.50 7.33 0.99
CA ALA A 143 2.05 7.13 1.09
C ALA A 143 1.30 7.83 -0.05
N VAL A 144 1.63 9.09 -0.33
CA VAL A 144 1.00 9.89 -1.39
C VAL A 144 1.23 9.26 -2.77
N ARG A 145 2.47 8.82 -3.07
CA ARG A 145 2.75 8.11 -4.32
C ARG A 145 1.97 6.81 -4.46
N ARG A 146 1.93 5.98 -3.40
CA ARG A 146 1.16 4.72 -3.42
C ARG A 146 -0.33 4.96 -3.62
N ILE A 147 -0.89 6.00 -2.99
CA ILE A 147 -2.30 6.41 -3.17
C ILE A 147 -2.53 6.85 -4.62
N TRP A 148 -1.66 7.69 -5.18
CA TRP A 148 -1.76 8.14 -6.57
C TRP A 148 -1.74 6.98 -7.57
N GLU A 149 -0.87 6.00 -7.35
CA GLU A 149 -0.82 4.77 -8.16
C GLU A 149 -2.07 3.89 -8.01
N GLY A 150 -2.96 4.17 -7.05
CA GLY A 150 -4.24 3.50 -6.85
C GLY A 150 -4.35 2.61 -5.61
N ALA A 151 -3.47 2.75 -4.61
CA ALA A 151 -3.62 2.03 -3.35
C ALA A 151 -4.90 2.45 -2.61
N ALA A 152 -5.73 1.48 -2.24
CA ALA A 152 -6.98 1.68 -1.51
C ALA A 152 -6.77 1.70 0.01
N MET A 153 -5.61 1.22 0.46
CA MET A 153 -5.20 1.14 1.85
C MET A 153 -3.68 1.35 1.93
N ILE A 154 -3.23 1.98 3.01
CA ILE A 154 -1.82 2.13 3.35
C ILE A 154 -1.55 1.40 4.67
N ARG A 155 -0.35 0.87 4.80
CA ARG A 155 0.21 0.43 6.08
C ARG A 155 1.56 1.08 6.28
N THR A 156 1.88 1.53 7.49
CA THR A 156 3.26 1.94 7.78
C THR A 156 4.16 0.71 7.73
N LYS A 157 5.31 0.81 7.07
CA LYS A 157 6.31 -0.24 7.12
C LYS A 157 6.81 -0.36 8.56
N GLY A 158 7.17 -1.55 8.98
CA GLY A 158 7.98 -1.78 10.17
C GLY A 158 9.20 -2.58 9.77
N GLU A 159 9.87 -3.17 10.75
CA GLU A 159 10.85 -4.21 10.48
C GLU A 159 10.16 -5.57 10.65
N ALA A 160 9.48 -6.01 9.59
CA ALA A 160 8.72 -7.26 9.62
C ALA A 160 9.65 -8.43 10.00
N GLY A 161 9.20 -9.28 10.93
CA GLY A 161 9.95 -10.45 11.39
C GLY A 161 10.98 -10.20 12.51
N THR A 162 11.16 -8.96 13.01
CA THR A 162 12.05 -8.72 14.18
C THR A 162 11.37 -8.87 15.54
N GLY A 163 10.04 -8.75 15.58
CA GLY A 163 9.32 -8.56 16.84
C GLY A 163 9.63 -7.23 17.55
N ASN A 164 10.25 -6.27 16.85
CA ASN A 164 10.59 -4.96 17.40
C ASN A 164 9.74 -3.85 16.74
N VAL A 165 8.87 -3.22 17.55
CA VAL A 165 7.90 -2.21 17.11
C VAL A 165 8.52 -0.84 16.79
N ILE A 166 9.81 -0.63 17.05
CA ILE A 166 10.48 0.68 16.91
C ILE A 166 10.30 1.31 15.52
N GLU A 167 10.42 0.52 14.45
CA GLU A 167 10.30 1.03 13.08
C GLU A 167 8.85 1.35 12.70
N ALA A 168 7.87 0.57 13.20
CA ALA A 168 6.46 0.90 13.03
C ALA A 168 6.11 2.22 13.73
N VAL A 169 6.60 2.42 14.96
CA VAL A 169 6.42 3.69 15.70
C VAL A 169 7.10 4.85 14.97
N ARG A 170 8.33 4.66 14.48
CA ARG A 170 9.08 5.67 13.73
C ARG A 170 8.29 6.14 12.52
N HIS A 171 7.88 5.22 11.65
CA HIS A 171 7.18 5.57 10.41
C HIS A 171 5.80 6.17 10.69
N MET A 172 5.07 5.66 11.69
CA MET A 172 3.80 6.25 12.09
C MET A 172 3.97 7.69 12.59
N ARG A 173 4.99 7.97 13.41
CA ARG A 173 5.31 9.33 13.86
C ARG A 173 5.69 10.25 12.70
N ILE A 174 6.49 9.77 11.75
CA ILE A 174 6.88 10.54 10.56
C ILE A 174 5.64 10.89 9.73
N VAL A 175 4.77 9.92 9.43
CA VAL A 175 3.56 10.15 8.64
C VAL A 175 2.62 11.13 9.35
N MET A 176 2.31 10.88 10.63
CA MET A 176 1.39 11.74 11.37
C MET A 176 1.95 13.15 11.59
N GLY A 177 3.24 13.28 11.90
CA GLY A 177 3.91 14.57 12.05
C GLY A 177 3.97 15.35 10.72
N SER A 178 4.16 14.66 9.59
CA SER A 178 4.12 15.28 8.26
C SER A 178 2.71 15.78 7.92
N ILE A 179 1.66 15.03 8.26
CA ILE A 179 0.26 15.45 8.08
C ILE A 179 -0.06 16.67 8.94
N GLU A 180 0.44 16.71 10.19
CA GLU A 180 0.29 17.89 11.04
C GLU A 180 1.02 19.10 10.45
N HIS A 181 2.24 18.92 9.95
CA HIS A 181 3.03 19.98 9.32
C HIS A 181 2.34 20.52 8.05
N LEU A 182 1.82 19.64 7.19
CA LEU A 182 1.05 20.02 6.00
C LEU A 182 -0.11 20.98 6.32
N SER A 183 -0.71 20.87 7.50
CA SER A 183 -1.83 21.74 7.92
C SER A 183 -1.45 23.21 8.08
N ARG A 184 -0.16 23.53 8.08
CA ARG A 184 0.41 24.88 8.27
C ARG A 184 1.00 25.45 6.98
N LEU A 185 1.07 24.66 5.91
CA LEU A 185 1.71 25.04 4.64
C LEU A 185 0.75 25.76 3.69
N GLY A 186 1.29 26.76 2.98
CA GLY A 186 0.62 27.44 1.86
C GLY A 186 0.57 26.57 0.61
N ASP A 187 -0.18 27.00 -0.42
CA ASP A 187 -0.27 26.26 -1.68
C ASP A 187 1.08 26.21 -2.42
N ASP A 188 1.91 27.25 -2.33
CA ASP A 188 3.25 27.27 -2.94
C ASP A 188 4.17 26.21 -2.32
N ASP A 189 4.18 26.08 -0.99
CA ASP A 189 4.94 25.05 -0.28
C ASP A 189 4.45 23.63 -0.60
N LEU A 190 3.14 23.46 -0.77
CA LEU A 190 2.57 22.18 -1.20
C LEU A 190 3.02 21.82 -2.62
N TYR A 191 3.16 22.80 -3.50
CA TYR A 191 3.64 22.57 -4.86
C TYR A 191 5.10 22.13 -4.87
N ILE A 192 5.95 22.74 -4.03
CA ILE A 192 7.34 22.32 -3.84
C ILE A 192 7.40 20.87 -3.35
N LEU A 193 6.59 20.52 -2.34
CA LEU A 193 6.50 19.13 -1.86
C LEU A 193 5.99 18.16 -2.94
N ALA A 194 5.06 18.59 -3.78
CA ALA A 194 4.57 17.77 -4.88
C ALA A 194 5.67 17.47 -5.90
N GLU A 195 6.47 18.48 -6.26
CA GLU A 195 7.66 18.31 -7.11
C GLU A 195 8.65 17.31 -6.48
N GLU A 196 9.02 17.49 -5.20
CA GLU A 196 9.91 16.58 -4.48
C GLU A 196 9.39 15.13 -4.48
N TYR A 197 8.08 14.94 -4.29
CA TYR A 197 7.48 13.62 -4.24
C TYR A 197 7.41 12.97 -5.62
N THR A 198 7.31 13.75 -6.69
CA THR A 198 7.22 13.29 -8.08
C THR A 198 8.56 12.85 -8.65
N GLN A 199 9.68 13.40 -8.18
CA GLN A 199 11.04 13.05 -8.63
C GLN A 199 11.34 11.55 -8.65
N SER A 200 10.69 10.76 -7.79
CA SER A 200 10.85 9.30 -7.77
C SER A 200 10.48 8.64 -9.10
N TYR A 201 9.52 9.19 -9.86
CA TYR A 201 9.11 8.63 -11.15
C TYR A 201 10.08 8.99 -12.27
N ALA A 202 10.77 10.12 -12.19
CA ALA A 202 11.74 10.53 -13.22
C ALA A 202 12.99 9.64 -13.26
N LYS A 203 13.32 8.91 -12.19
CA LYS A 203 14.61 8.19 -12.05
C LYS A 203 14.95 7.26 -13.21
N SER A 204 14.00 6.45 -13.67
CA SER A 204 14.26 5.52 -14.78
C SER A 204 14.42 6.27 -16.10
N ALA A 205 13.56 7.25 -16.38
CA ALA A 205 13.69 8.09 -17.57
C ALA A 205 15.03 8.86 -17.59
N GLN A 206 15.47 9.40 -16.45
CA GLN A 206 16.77 10.07 -16.30
C GLN A 206 17.93 9.11 -16.61
N GLN A 207 17.85 7.86 -16.14
CA GLN A 207 18.86 6.84 -16.44
C GLN A 207 18.87 6.44 -17.91
N ILE A 208 17.72 6.43 -18.58
CA ILE A 208 17.60 6.07 -20.00
C ILE A 208 18.11 7.21 -20.90
N PHE A 209 17.66 8.44 -20.64
CA PHE A 209 17.93 9.58 -21.53
C PHE A 209 19.19 10.36 -21.15
N GLY A 210 19.73 10.19 -19.95
CA GLY A 210 20.93 10.90 -19.49
C GLY A 210 20.76 12.41 -19.35
N ARG A 211 19.52 12.88 -19.18
CA ARG A 211 19.16 14.30 -19.06
C ARG A 211 18.04 14.50 -18.04
N GLU A 212 17.85 15.75 -17.64
CA GLU A 212 16.65 16.13 -16.88
C GLU A 212 15.40 15.89 -17.71
N ILE A 213 14.31 15.60 -17.00
CA ILE A 213 13.03 15.22 -17.58
C ILE A 213 12.14 16.44 -17.60
N ASP A 214 11.60 16.75 -18.77
CA ASP A 214 10.62 17.81 -18.91
C ASP A 214 9.21 17.33 -18.50
N GLY A 215 8.31 18.28 -18.25
CA GLY A 215 6.95 18.03 -17.80
C GLY A 215 6.12 17.15 -18.74
N ASN A 216 6.44 17.16 -20.04
CA ASN A 216 5.71 16.46 -21.10
C ASN A 216 6.26 15.05 -21.38
N THR A 217 7.23 14.60 -20.59
CA THR A 217 7.82 13.27 -20.74
C THR A 217 6.99 12.24 -19.96
N PRO A 218 6.56 11.13 -20.58
CA PRO A 218 5.96 10.01 -19.87
C PRO A 218 6.99 9.34 -18.94
N VAL A 219 6.67 9.24 -17.65
CA VAL A 219 7.58 8.69 -16.62
C VAL A 219 6.99 7.54 -15.81
N PHE A 220 5.72 7.18 -16.05
CA PHE A 220 5.10 6.02 -15.42
C PHE A 220 4.01 5.53 -16.36
N GLY A 221 4.24 4.47 -17.13
CA GLY A 221 3.33 4.12 -18.24
C GLY A 221 3.15 5.30 -19.19
N ASP A 222 1.90 5.70 -19.42
CA ASP A 222 1.53 6.82 -20.31
C ASP A 222 1.36 8.16 -19.57
N TYR A 223 1.65 8.22 -18.26
CA TYR A 223 1.43 9.41 -17.44
C TYR A 223 2.64 10.36 -17.53
N LEU A 224 2.35 11.63 -17.86
CA LEU A 224 3.36 12.69 -18.03
C LEU A 224 3.84 13.22 -16.67
N TYR A 225 5.10 13.61 -16.56
CA TYR A 225 5.69 14.06 -15.30
C TYR A 225 4.89 15.19 -14.61
N ASP A 226 4.47 16.21 -15.37
CA ASP A 226 3.69 17.32 -14.81
C ASP A 226 2.28 16.90 -14.41
N ASP A 227 1.64 15.97 -15.13
CA ASP A 227 0.32 15.45 -14.74
C ASP A 227 0.39 14.71 -13.39
N ILE A 228 1.44 13.90 -13.17
CA ILE A 228 1.66 13.22 -11.89
C ILE A 228 1.84 14.24 -10.77
N LYS A 229 2.60 15.30 -11.01
CA LYS A 229 2.86 16.35 -10.04
C LYS A 229 1.59 17.08 -9.63
N GLU A 230 0.76 17.46 -10.59
CA GLU A 230 -0.53 18.10 -10.33
C GLU A 230 -1.47 17.17 -9.53
N ASP A 231 -1.51 15.88 -9.86
CA ASP A 231 -2.30 14.91 -9.10
C ASP A 231 -1.78 14.74 -7.65
N ILE A 232 -0.46 14.65 -7.47
CA ILE A 232 0.17 14.59 -6.14
C ILE A 232 -0.15 15.84 -5.33
N PHE A 233 -0.07 17.03 -5.95
CA PHE A 233 -0.46 18.29 -5.33
C PHE A 233 -1.92 18.25 -4.85
N ASN A 234 -2.83 17.72 -5.67
CA ASN A 234 -4.24 17.57 -5.31
C ASN A 234 -4.44 16.61 -4.12
N ILE A 235 -3.70 15.48 -4.08
CA ILE A 235 -3.73 14.56 -2.93
C ILE A 235 -3.20 15.26 -1.66
N LEU A 236 -2.14 16.06 -1.75
CA LEU A 236 -1.62 16.83 -0.62
C LEU A 236 -2.64 17.85 -0.11
N LYS A 237 -3.36 18.53 -1.01
CA LYS A 237 -4.46 19.44 -0.65
C LYS A 237 -5.59 18.70 0.05
N GLU A 238 -5.96 17.51 -0.42
CA GLU A 238 -6.95 16.66 0.24
C GLU A 238 -6.49 16.29 1.65
N ILE A 239 -5.26 15.79 1.81
CA ILE A 239 -4.68 15.43 3.12
C ILE A 239 -4.67 16.63 4.06
N ARG A 240 -4.26 17.81 3.60
CA ARG A 240 -4.29 19.05 4.37
C ARG A 240 -5.70 19.38 4.84
N LYS A 241 -6.71 19.26 3.96
CA LYS A 241 -8.12 19.52 4.26
C LYS A 241 -8.67 18.53 5.29
N ILE A 242 -8.44 17.24 5.12
CA ILE A 242 -9.05 16.18 5.97
C ILE A 242 -8.21 15.82 7.21
N LYS A 243 -6.95 16.31 7.29
CA LYS A 243 -5.97 16.09 8.36
C LYS A 243 -5.68 14.60 8.65
N ARG A 244 -5.67 13.79 7.60
CA ARG A 244 -5.33 12.35 7.61
C ARG A 244 -5.08 11.89 6.18
N LEU A 245 -4.62 10.65 5.99
CA LEU A 245 -4.63 10.03 4.67
C LEU A 245 -6.07 9.83 4.16
N PRO A 246 -6.30 9.98 2.84
CA PRO A 246 -7.63 9.81 2.22
C PRO A 246 -8.07 8.34 2.13
N VAL A 247 -7.20 7.41 2.53
CA VAL A 247 -7.42 5.96 2.58
C VAL A 247 -7.25 5.43 4.01
N VAL A 248 -7.62 4.16 4.23
CA VAL A 248 -7.38 3.48 5.51
C VAL A 248 -5.87 3.35 5.75
N ASN A 249 -5.42 3.59 6.98
CA ASN A 249 -4.02 3.51 7.37
C ASN A 249 -3.85 2.56 8.55
N PHE A 250 -3.07 1.50 8.38
CA PHE A 250 -2.73 0.52 9.42
C PHE A 250 -1.28 0.68 9.90
N ALA A 251 -1.00 0.25 11.12
CA ALA A 251 0.36 -0.02 11.55
C ALA A 251 0.74 -1.46 11.19
N ALA A 252 1.99 -1.71 10.78
CA ALA A 252 2.48 -3.04 10.47
C ALA A 252 3.96 -3.21 10.83
N GLY A 253 4.36 -4.45 11.11
CA GLY A 253 5.73 -4.86 11.41
C GLY A 253 6.12 -4.69 12.88
N GLY A 254 6.71 -5.74 13.47
CA GLY A 254 7.27 -5.68 14.81
C GLY A 254 6.25 -5.71 15.96
N ILE A 255 4.96 -5.94 15.70
CA ILE A 255 3.94 -6.15 16.73
C ILE A 255 4.08 -7.56 17.27
N ALA A 256 4.48 -7.70 18.54
CA ALA A 256 4.74 -8.98 19.19
C ALA A 256 3.94 -9.17 20.50
N THR A 257 3.31 -8.12 21.02
CA THR A 257 2.57 -8.12 22.29
C THR A 257 1.24 -7.38 22.16
N PRO A 258 0.28 -7.61 23.07
CA PRO A 258 -0.99 -6.88 23.08
C PRO A 258 -0.89 -5.38 23.38
N ALA A 259 0.11 -4.96 24.16
CA ALA A 259 0.40 -3.55 24.46
C ALA A 259 1.18 -2.90 23.32
#